data_AF-A0A4X1U3K6-F1
#
_entry.id   AF-A0A4X1U3K6-F1
#
_cell.length_a   1.000
_cell.length_b   1.000
_cell.length_c   1.000
_cell.angle_alpha   90.00
_cell.angle_beta   90.00
_cell.angle_gamma   90.00
#
_symmetry.space_group_name_H-M   'P 1'
#
loop_
_entity.id
_entity.type
_entity.pdbx_description
1 polymer ?
#
loop_
_entity_poly.entity_id
_entity_poly.type
_entity_poly.pdbx_seq_one_letter_code
_entity_poly.pdbx_strand_id
1 'polypeptide(L)'
;MSTAALITLVRRGGTQVRSRALLSGRLLQDGRWGVTPTCPGSTSEPRCSRFDPDGSGRPATWDNFGFWDNRIDEPILLPPSIKYGKPIPKVSLANVGGASQIGKRKENEDRFDFAQLTDQILYFAVYDGHGGPAAADFCHTHMEQCILDLLPKEQDLETVLTLAFLEIDKAFARHAHLSADATLLTSGTTATVALLRDGIELVVASVGDSRAILCRKGKPMKLTIDHTPERKDEKERIKKCGGFVAWNSLGQPHVNGRLAMTRSLGDLDLKTSGVIAEPETRRIKLHHADDSFLVLTTDGINFMVNSQEICDFVNQCHDPSEAAHAVTEQAIQYGTEDNTTAVVVPFGAWGKYKNSEVTFSFSRSFASSGRWA
;
A
#
# COMPACT_ATOMS: atom_id res chain seq x y z
N MET A 1 -62.10 8.10 -15.42
CA MET A 1 -61.65 9.48 -15.70
C MET A 1 -60.21 9.39 -16.20
N SER A 2 -60.04 9.29 -17.52
CA SER A 2 -59.55 10.36 -18.44
C SER A 2 -58.03 10.56 -18.35
N THR A 3 -57.20 10.02 -19.25
CA THR A 3 -56.90 10.36 -20.68
C THR A 3 -55.82 11.44 -20.86
N ALA A 4 -54.76 11.06 -21.61
CA ALA A 4 -54.08 11.83 -22.67
C ALA A 4 -53.29 13.11 -22.26
N ALA A 5 -52.33 13.67 -23.00
CA ALA A 5 -51.41 13.33 -24.11
C ALA A 5 -50.75 14.68 -24.53
N LEU A 6 -49.72 14.62 -25.38
CA LEU A 6 -49.05 15.70 -26.16
C LEU A 6 -48.09 16.65 -25.40
N ILE A 7 -46.82 16.86 -25.80
CA ILE A 7 -46.13 17.09 -27.10
C ILE A 7 -46.18 18.56 -27.59
N THR A 8 -44.99 18.99 -28.07
CA THR A 8 -44.58 20.09 -28.97
C THR A 8 -44.27 21.48 -28.37
N LEU A 9 -43.02 21.98 -28.36
CA LEU A 9 -42.06 22.40 -29.42
C LEU A 9 -42.36 23.82 -29.96
N VAL A 10 -41.32 24.66 -30.10
CA VAL A 10 -40.92 25.41 -31.33
C VAL A 10 -40.03 26.64 -31.04
N ARG A 11 -38.77 26.52 -31.51
CA ARG A 11 -37.96 27.40 -32.38
C ARG A 11 -37.92 28.94 -32.22
N ARG A 12 -36.71 29.47 -32.42
CA ARG A 12 -36.18 30.09 -33.69
C ARG A 12 -34.72 30.49 -33.46
N GLY A 13 -33.80 30.52 -34.42
CA GLY A 13 -33.76 30.33 -35.88
C GLY A 13 -32.27 30.49 -36.29
N GLY A 14 -31.73 29.70 -37.24
CA GLY A 14 -31.65 30.03 -38.67
C GLY A 14 -30.29 30.68 -38.99
N THR A 15 -29.54 30.41 -40.08
CA THR A 15 -29.87 29.76 -41.36
C THR A 15 -28.59 29.61 -42.22
N GLN A 16 -28.55 28.53 -43.02
CA GLN A 16 -28.02 28.34 -44.39
C GLN A 16 -26.50 28.54 -44.65
N VAL A 17 -25.71 27.60 -45.18
CA VAL A 17 -25.78 26.68 -46.36
C VAL A 17 -25.83 27.40 -47.73
N ARG A 18 -24.74 27.33 -48.50
CA ARG A 18 -24.72 26.71 -49.85
C ARG A 18 -23.32 26.60 -50.47
N SER A 19 -23.17 25.53 -51.24
CA SER A 19 -22.02 25.10 -52.04
C SER A 19 -21.84 25.91 -53.33
N ARG A 20 -20.62 25.87 -53.89
CA ARG A 20 -20.40 25.72 -55.34
C ARG A 20 -18.93 25.34 -55.64
N ALA A 21 -18.78 24.28 -56.43
CA ALA A 21 -17.58 23.93 -57.16
C ALA A 21 -17.47 24.80 -58.43
N LEU A 22 -16.25 25.04 -58.93
CA LEU A 22 -15.96 25.33 -60.34
C LEU A 22 -14.47 25.06 -60.65
N LEU A 23 -14.24 24.38 -61.77
CA LEU A 23 -12.95 24.06 -62.41
C LEU A 23 -12.55 25.15 -63.44
N SER A 24 -11.24 25.42 -63.56
CA SER A 24 -10.45 25.84 -64.75
C SER A 24 -9.17 26.51 -64.23
N GLY A 25 -7.96 26.45 -64.80
CA GLY A 25 -7.43 25.88 -66.04
C GLY A 25 -6.36 26.83 -66.61
N ARG A 26 -5.12 26.34 -66.81
CA ARG A 26 -4.01 26.86 -67.67
C ARG A 26 -3.22 28.09 -67.14
N LEU A 27 -1.91 28.32 -67.39
CA LEU A 27 -0.98 27.94 -68.47
C LEU A 27 0.51 28.23 -68.05
N LEU A 28 1.49 27.39 -68.47
CA LEU A 28 2.89 27.60 -68.96
C LEU A 28 3.87 28.61 -68.26
N GLN A 29 5.17 28.37 -68.06
CA GLN A 29 6.28 28.02 -69.00
C GLN A 29 7.54 27.60 -68.16
N ASP A 30 8.16 26.45 -68.42
CA ASP A 30 9.43 26.20 -69.16
C ASP A 30 10.77 26.41 -68.42
N GLY A 31 11.61 25.36 -68.48
CA GLY A 31 13.01 25.36 -68.07
C GLY A 31 13.63 23.95 -67.97
N ARG A 32 14.00 23.36 -69.12
CA ARG A 32 14.88 22.16 -69.31
C ARG A 32 16.18 22.32 -68.49
N TRP A 33 16.91 21.29 -68.03
CA TRP A 33 17.61 20.15 -68.68
C TRP A 33 17.74 19.03 -67.60
N GLY A 34 17.57 17.72 -67.81
CA GLY A 34 18.04 16.80 -68.85
C GLY A 34 19.19 15.95 -68.28
N VAL A 35 18.92 14.68 -67.89
CA VAL A 35 19.74 13.43 -68.05
C VAL A 35 19.07 12.26 -67.28
N THR A 36 18.70 11.21 -68.02
CA THR A 36 18.58 9.79 -67.59
C THR A 36 19.67 9.00 -68.34
N PRO A 37 20.08 7.74 -68.02
CA PRO A 37 19.26 6.65 -67.44
C PRO A 37 19.97 5.65 -66.48
N THR A 38 19.19 4.78 -65.81
CA THR A 38 19.31 3.29 -65.68
C THR A 38 18.67 2.76 -64.38
N CYS A 39 17.75 1.79 -64.49
CA CYS A 39 17.21 0.93 -63.42
C CYS A 39 18.11 -0.32 -63.20
N PRO A 40 17.80 -1.32 -62.32
CA PRO A 40 16.89 -1.40 -61.17
C PRO A 40 17.57 -1.93 -59.88
N GLY A 41 16.94 -1.82 -58.71
CA GLY A 41 17.49 -2.44 -57.49
C GLY A 41 16.49 -2.49 -56.35
N SER A 42 15.87 -3.66 -56.15
CA SER A 42 15.02 -3.95 -54.99
C SER A 42 15.85 -3.90 -53.70
N THR A 43 15.37 -3.24 -52.66
CA THR A 43 15.56 -3.71 -51.29
C THR A 43 14.30 -3.41 -50.49
N SER A 44 13.53 -4.48 -50.28
CA SER A 44 12.60 -4.60 -49.18
C SER A 44 13.36 -4.39 -47.87
N GLU A 45 13.19 -3.24 -47.22
CA GLU A 45 13.52 -3.16 -45.81
C GLU A 45 12.61 -4.13 -45.06
N PRO A 46 13.15 -5.06 -44.26
CA PRO A 46 12.32 -5.91 -43.45
C PRO A 46 11.64 -5.00 -42.43
N ARG A 47 10.31 -4.92 -42.50
CA ARG A 47 9.51 -4.54 -41.32
C ARG A 47 9.87 -5.55 -40.25
N CYS A 48 10.83 -5.20 -39.41
CA CYS A 48 11.08 -5.88 -38.17
C CYS A 48 9.77 -5.74 -37.39
N SER A 49 8.99 -6.82 -37.35
CA SER A 49 7.82 -6.91 -36.50
C SER A 49 8.33 -6.70 -35.09
N ARG A 50 8.20 -5.46 -34.58
CA ARG A 50 8.53 -5.14 -33.21
C ARG A 50 7.72 -6.08 -32.34
N PHE A 51 8.43 -6.95 -31.64
CA PHE A 51 7.83 -7.87 -30.69
C PHE A 51 7.32 -7.00 -29.55
N ASP A 52 6.00 -6.82 -29.50
CA ASP A 52 5.29 -6.00 -28.52
C ASP A 52 4.39 -6.95 -27.71
N PRO A 53 4.96 -7.67 -26.73
CA PRO A 53 4.26 -8.76 -26.05
C PRO A 53 3.07 -8.28 -25.22
N ASP A 54 2.99 -6.98 -24.90
CA ASP A 54 1.90 -6.38 -24.12
C ASP A 54 1.05 -5.37 -24.89
N GLY A 55 1.30 -5.18 -26.19
CA GLY A 55 0.54 -4.29 -27.07
C GLY A 55 0.64 -2.81 -26.66
N SER A 56 1.64 -2.44 -25.87
CA SER A 56 1.78 -1.11 -25.29
C SER A 56 2.45 -0.10 -26.22
N GLY A 57 2.95 -0.55 -27.39
CA GLY A 57 3.74 0.25 -28.32
C GLY A 57 5.13 0.63 -27.80
N ARG A 58 5.54 0.09 -26.63
CA ARG A 58 6.86 0.31 -26.04
C ARG A 58 7.82 -0.80 -26.50
N PRO A 59 9.13 -0.52 -26.66
CA PRO A 59 10.10 -1.56 -26.97
C PRO A 59 10.06 -2.64 -25.88
N ALA A 60 10.02 -3.92 -26.26
CA ALA A 60 10.20 -5.01 -25.32
C ALA A 60 11.61 -4.90 -24.72
N THR A 61 11.70 -4.56 -23.43
CA THR A 61 12.94 -4.59 -22.66
C THR A 61 13.15 -5.98 -22.07
N TRP A 62 14.38 -6.32 -21.68
CA TRP A 62 14.67 -7.59 -20.98
C TRP A 62 13.83 -7.77 -19.71
N ASP A 63 13.46 -6.66 -19.06
CA ASP A 63 12.49 -6.61 -17.96
C ASP A 63 11.12 -7.21 -18.35
N ASN A 64 10.64 -7.00 -19.59
CA ASN A 64 9.36 -7.53 -20.07
C ASN A 64 9.39 -9.06 -20.26
N PHE A 65 10.57 -9.64 -20.41
CA PHE A 65 10.77 -11.07 -20.55
C PHE A 65 11.03 -11.78 -19.22
N GLY A 66 11.02 -11.05 -18.09
CA GLY A 66 11.29 -11.60 -16.77
C GLY A 66 12.77 -11.86 -16.49
N PHE A 67 13.67 -11.29 -17.29
CA PHE A 67 15.10 -11.21 -16.95
C PHE A 67 15.30 -9.97 -16.10
N TRP A 68 15.04 -10.13 -14.81
CA TRP A 68 15.22 -9.06 -13.86
C TRP A 68 16.68 -9.06 -13.38
N ASP A 69 17.43 -7.99 -13.64
CA ASP A 69 18.81 -7.80 -13.14
C ASP A 69 18.78 -7.47 -11.64
N ASN A 70 18.43 -8.47 -10.84
CA ASN A 70 18.07 -8.29 -9.44
C ASN A 70 18.90 -9.23 -8.56
N ARG A 71 19.11 -8.84 -7.30
CA ARG A 71 19.86 -9.65 -6.32
C ARG A 71 19.12 -10.91 -5.84
N ILE A 72 17.96 -11.21 -6.42
CA ILE A 72 17.02 -12.22 -5.95
C ILE A 72 16.75 -13.19 -7.10
N ASP A 73 17.40 -14.34 -7.07
CA ASP A 73 17.19 -15.47 -7.99
C ASP A 73 16.04 -16.36 -7.48
N GLU A 74 14.80 -15.91 -7.66
CA GLU A 74 13.60 -16.66 -7.26
C GLU A 74 12.93 -17.35 -8.45
N PRO A 75 12.43 -18.60 -8.28
CA PRO A 75 11.76 -19.32 -9.35
C PRO A 75 10.44 -18.65 -9.73
N ILE A 76 10.01 -18.83 -10.98
CA ILE A 76 8.74 -18.34 -11.48
C ILE A 76 7.58 -19.20 -10.95
N LEU A 77 6.53 -18.57 -10.44
CA LEU A 77 5.28 -19.23 -10.08
C LEU A 77 4.50 -19.59 -11.35
N LEU A 78 4.63 -20.83 -11.82
CA LEU A 78 4.04 -21.27 -13.09
C LEU A 78 2.51 -21.11 -13.14
N PRO A 79 1.70 -21.61 -12.17
CA PRO A 79 0.25 -21.51 -12.28
C PRO A 79 -0.25 -20.05 -12.32
N PRO A 80 0.21 -19.13 -11.43
CA PRO A 80 -0.04 -17.70 -11.57
C PRO A 80 0.44 -17.12 -12.90
N SER A 81 1.66 -17.45 -13.33
CA SER A 81 2.23 -16.87 -14.55
C SER A 81 1.43 -17.23 -15.79
N ILE A 82 0.93 -18.46 -15.87
CA ILE A 82 0.03 -18.92 -16.93
C ILE A 82 -1.31 -18.18 -16.83
N LYS A 83 -1.90 -18.10 -15.63
CA LYS A 83 -3.19 -17.42 -15.37
C LYS A 83 -3.17 -15.94 -15.78
N TYR A 84 -2.08 -15.23 -15.50
CA TYR A 84 -1.95 -13.79 -15.76
C TYR A 84 -1.17 -13.43 -17.03
N GLY A 85 -0.64 -14.44 -17.75
CA GLY A 85 0.08 -14.25 -19.01
C GLY A 85 1.39 -13.48 -18.89
N LYS A 86 2.03 -13.46 -17.71
CA LYS A 86 3.30 -12.77 -17.46
C LYS A 86 4.14 -13.56 -16.45
N PRO A 87 5.48 -13.53 -16.53
CA PRO A 87 6.35 -14.14 -15.51
C PRO A 87 6.12 -13.48 -14.14
N ILE A 88 5.70 -14.28 -13.15
CA ILE A 88 5.54 -13.85 -11.76
C ILE A 88 6.59 -14.58 -10.92
N PRO A 89 7.59 -13.89 -10.38
CA PRO A 89 8.57 -14.51 -9.48
C PRO A 89 7.91 -14.91 -8.15
N LYS A 90 8.39 -15.99 -7.56
CA LYS A 90 8.04 -16.37 -6.19
C LYS A 90 8.55 -15.31 -5.23
N VAL A 91 7.72 -14.92 -4.27
CA VAL A 91 8.16 -14.14 -3.12
C VAL A 91 8.53 -15.13 -2.01
N SER A 92 9.82 -15.26 -1.72
CA SER A 92 10.32 -16.17 -0.69
C SER A 92 10.30 -15.50 0.68
N LEU A 93 9.66 -16.16 1.65
CA LEU A 93 9.65 -15.70 3.04
C LEU A 93 11.04 -15.74 3.69
N ALA A 94 11.96 -16.56 3.17
CA ALA A 94 13.35 -16.60 3.67
C ALA A 94 14.11 -15.28 3.43
N ASN A 95 13.65 -14.47 2.46
CA ASN A 95 14.25 -13.18 2.14
C ASN A 95 13.52 -12.02 2.82
N VAL A 96 12.46 -12.27 3.59
CA VAL A 96 11.75 -11.22 4.33
C VAL A 96 12.61 -10.80 5.52
N GLY A 97 12.81 -9.49 5.67
CA GLY A 97 13.51 -8.92 6.81
C GLY A 97 12.53 -8.42 7.85
N GLY A 98 12.75 -8.75 9.12
CA GLY A 98 11.99 -8.22 10.25
C GLY A 98 12.95 -7.74 11.33
N ALA A 99 12.68 -6.57 11.90
CA ALA A 99 13.40 -6.04 13.05
C ALA A 99 12.42 -5.35 14.00
N SER A 100 12.58 -5.60 15.30
CA SER A 100 11.83 -4.92 16.35
C SER A 100 12.78 -4.56 17.48
N GLN A 101 12.75 -3.30 17.90
CA GLN A 101 13.57 -2.77 18.99
C GLN A 101 12.68 -2.09 20.03
N ILE A 102 12.98 -2.30 21.30
CA ILE A 102 12.18 -1.81 22.44
C ILE A 102 12.25 -0.29 22.64
N GLY A 103 13.30 0.37 22.14
CA GLY A 103 13.52 1.80 22.40
C GLY A 103 13.75 2.09 23.89
N LYS A 104 13.11 3.15 24.42
CA LYS A 104 13.19 3.53 25.85
C LYS A 104 11.95 3.13 26.64
N ARG A 105 11.13 2.23 26.09
CA ARG A 105 9.97 1.67 26.79
C ARG A 105 10.39 0.60 27.79
N LYS A 106 9.49 0.29 28.73
CA LYS A 106 9.69 -0.79 29.72
C LYS A 106 9.46 -2.17 29.12
N GLU A 107 8.57 -2.24 28.16
CA GLU A 107 8.14 -3.45 27.47
C GLU A 107 8.11 -3.16 25.97
N ASN A 108 8.31 -4.21 25.16
CA ASN A 108 8.06 -4.14 23.74
C ASN A 108 6.66 -4.66 23.47
N GLU A 109 5.72 -3.76 23.16
CA GLU A 109 4.32 -4.07 22.88
C GLU A 109 4.09 -4.32 21.38
N ASP A 110 5.09 -4.05 20.53
CA ASP A 110 5.03 -4.38 19.11
C ASP A 110 5.09 -5.89 18.85
N ARG A 111 4.30 -6.35 17.89
CA ARG A 111 4.38 -7.69 17.28
C ARG A 111 4.40 -7.56 15.78
N PHE A 112 5.06 -8.51 15.12
CA PHE A 112 5.02 -8.64 13.67
C PHE A 112 5.07 -10.11 13.30
N ASP A 113 4.52 -10.43 12.13
CA ASP A 113 4.49 -11.81 11.66
C ASP A 113 4.42 -11.86 10.13
N PHE A 114 4.86 -12.97 9.56
CA PHE A 114 4.72 -13.27 8.15
C PHE A 114 4.73 -14.78 7.90
N ALA A 115 3.79 -15.24 7.08
CA ALA A 115 3.56 -16.65 6.85
C ALA A 115 3.01 -16.92 5.45
N GLN A 116 3.13 -18.16 5.01
CA GLN A 116 2.45 -18.65 3.82
C GLN A 116 1.16 -19.33 4.28
N LEU A 117 0.03 -18.65 4.13
CA LEU A 117 -1.28 -19.18 4.56
C LEU A 117 -1.74 -20.31 3.65
N THR A 118 -1.60 -20.13 2.35
CA THR A 118 -1.92 -21.14 1.33
C THR A 118 -0.85 -21.14 0.24
N ASP A 119 -0.93 -22.08 -0.71
CA ASP A 119 -0.07 -22.08 -1.90
C ASP A 119 -0.16 -20.78 -2.73
N GLN A 120 -1.27 -20.04 -2.60
CA GLN A 120 -1.51 -18.81 -3.34
C GLN A 120 -1.37 -17.55 -2.48
N ILE A 121 -1.47 -17.63 -1.16
CA ILE A 121 -1.62 -16.46 -0.29
C ILE A 121 -0.48 -16.38 0.72
N LEU A 122 0.28 -15.29 0.64
CA LEU A 122 1.21 -14.87 1.68
C LEU A 122 0.57 -13.81 2.58
N TYR A 123 0.96 -13.82 3.84
CA TYR A 123 0.50 -12.92 4.89
C TYR A 123 1.69 -12.20 5.52
N PHE A 124 1.50 -10.92 5.81
CA PHE A 124 2.46 -10.06 6.52
C PHE A 124 1.68 -9.12 7.43
N ALA A 125 2.13 -8.93 8.67
CA ALA A 125 1.46 -8.06 9.60
C ALA A 125 2.40 -7.38 10.59
N VAL A 126 1.97 -6.20 11.06
CA VAL A 126 2.50 -5.53 12.24
C VAL A 126 1.34 -5.11 13.14
N TYR A 127 1.56 -5.21 14.45
CA TYR A 127 0.63 -4.87 15.51
C TYR A 127 1.40 -4.03 16.54
N ASP A 128 1.04 -2.76 16.67
CA ASP A 128 1.63 -1.83 17.64
C ASP A 128 0.70 -1.80 18.85
N GLY A 129 1.13 -2.38 19.96
CA GLY A 129 0.31 -2.59 21.16
C GLY A 129 0.38 -1.40 22.12
N HIS A 130 -0.70 -1.18 22.86
CA HIS A 130 -0.72 -0.18 23.93
C HIS A 130 -1.62 -0.62 25.09
N GLY A 131 -1.32 -0.13 26.30
CA GLY A 131 -2.08 -0.47 27.50
C GLY A 131 -1.90 -1.93 27.92
N GLY A 132 -0.70 -2.48 27.69
CA GLY A 132 -0.36 -3.89 27.83
C GLY A 132 -0.32 -4.58 26.45
N PRO A 133 0.55 -5.60 26.26
CA PRO A 133 0.73 -6.25 24.96
C PRO A 133 -0.41 -7.20 24.58
N ALA A 134 -1.39 -7.42 25.46
CA ALA A 134 -2.38 -8.49 25.33
C ALA A 134 -3.18 -8.44 24.02
N ALA A 135 -3.60 -7.26 23.56
CA ALA A 135 -4.31 -7.12 22.29
C ALA A 135 -3.40 -7.44 21.08
N ALA A 136 -2.15 -6.97 21.08
CA ALA A 136 -1.16 -7.26 20.03
C ALA A 136 -0.81 -8.76 19.99
N ASP A 137 -0.56 -9.37 21.15
CA ASP A 137 -0.32 -10.80 21.32
C ASP A 137 -1.49 -11.64 20.81
N PHE A 138 -2.72 -11.24 21.13
CA PHE A 138 -3.93 -11.93 20.68
C PHE A 138 -4.07 -11.88 19.15
N CYS A 139 -3.82 -10.70 18.55
CA CYS A 139 -3.86 -10.56 17.09
C CYS A 139 -2.77 -11.40 16.42
N HIS A 140 -1.53 -11.32 16.91
CA HIS A 140 -0.41 -12.14 16.43
C HIS A 140 -0.73 -13.64 16.50
N THR A 141 -1.36 -14.10 17.59
CA THR A 141 -1.68 -15.52 17.79
C THR A 141 -2.84 -16.03 16.93
N HIS A 142 -3.82 -15.18 16.60
CA HIS A 142 -5.10 -15.64 16.04
C HIS A 142 -5.43 -15.12 14.63
N MET A 143 -4.72 -14.10 14.12
CA MET A 143 -5.06 -13.48 12.83
C MET A 143 -4.94 -14.46 11.66
N GLU A 144 -3.87 -15.25 11.60
CA GLU A 144 -3.67 -16.24 10.55
C GLU A 144 -4.85 -17.23 10.47
N GLN A 145 -5.24 -17.81 11.61
CA GLN A 145 -6.33 -18.77 11.65
C GLN A 145 -7.67 -18.12 11.28
N CYS A 146 -7.93 -16.89 11.75
CA CYS A 146 -9.15 -16.17 11.40
C CYS A 146 -9.26 -15.94 9.88
N ILE A 147 -8.15 -15.54 9.24
CA ILE A 147 -8.09 -15.37 7.79
C ILE A 147 -8.27 -16.72 7.08
N LEU A 148 -7.57 -17.77 7.51
CA LEU A 148 -7.69 -19.12 6.95
C LEU A 148 -9.12 -19.66 6.98
N ASP A 149 -9.87 -19.39 8.05
CA ASP A 149 -11.27 -19.81 8.19
C ASP A 149 -12.23 -19.04 7.26
N LEU A 150 -11.82 -17.86 6.78
CA LEU A 150 -12.61 -16.97 5.91
C LEU A 150 -12.30 -17.17 4.42
N LEU A 151 -11.05 -17.52 4.06
CA LEU A 151 -10.63 -17.70 2.66
C LEU A 151 -11.49 -18.70 1.84
N PRO A 152 -12.01 -19.81 2.39
CA PRO A 152 -12.91 -20.69 1.65
C PRO A 152 -14.31 -20.11 1.44
N LYS A 153 -14.71 -19.11 2.25
CA LYS A 153 -16.06 -18.54 2.30
C LYS A 153 -16.18 -17.27 1.46
N GLU A 154 -15.10 -16.51 1.33
CA GLU A 154 -15.06 -15.24 0.62
C GLU A 154 -13.82 -15.14 -0.29
N GLN A 155 -14.01 -14.68 -1.52
CA GLN A 155 -12.96 -14.57 -2.54
C GLN A 155 -12.36 -13.17 -2.61
N ASP A 156 -13.12 -12.14 -2.21
CA ASP A 156 -12.63 -10.78 -2.15
C ASP A 156 -11.80 -10.55 -0.88
N LEU A 157 -10.50 -10.31 -1.06
CA LEU A 157 -9.57 -10.19 0.07
C LEU A 157 -9.81 -8.94 0.92
N GLU A 158 -10.39 -7.88 0.34
CA GLU A 158 -10.77 -6.68 1.11
C GLU A 158 -11.90 -7.02 2.09
N THR A 159 -12.90 -7.77 1.62
CA THR A 159 -13.98 -8.30 2.45
C THR A 159 -13.46 -9.32 3.47
N VAL A 160 -12.57 -10.24 3.09
CA VAL A 160 -11.94 -11.21 4.02
C VAL A 160 -11.26 -10.48 5.17
N LEU A 161 -10.41 -9.48 4.88
CA LEU A 161 -9.70 -8.74 5.93
C LEU A 161 -10.64 -7.91 6.80
N THR A 162 -11.65 -7.28 6.20
CA THR A 162 -12.67 -6.53 6.97
C THR A 162 -13.39 -7.44 7.97
N LEU A 163 -13.81 -8.63 7.52
CA LEU A 163 -14.45 -9.62 8.39
C LEU A 163 -13.48 -10.16 9.45
N ALA A 164 -12.22 -10.42 9.09
CA ALA A 164 -11.20 -10.93 10.00
C ALA A 164 -10.93 -9.95 11.15
N PHE A 165 -10.78 -8.66 10.85
CA PHE A 165 -10.56 -7.62 11.86
C PHE A 165 -11.74 -7.53 12.84
N LEU A 166 -12.97 -7.53 12.32
CA LEU A 166 -14.17 -7.46 13.16
C LEU A 166 -14.34 -8.74 14.02
N GLU A 167 -14.06 -9.92 13.47
CA GLU A 167 -14.20 -11.18 14.23
C GLU A 167 -13.10 -11.32 15.28
N ILE A 168 -11.86 -10.89 14.99
CA ILE A 168 -10.78 -10.85 15.98
C ILE A 168 -11.08 -9.85 17.10
N ASP A 169 -11.54 -8.65 16.80
CA ASP A 169 -11.91 -7.67 17.83
C ASP A 169 -13.01 -8.23 18.74
N LYS A 170 -14.02 -8.85 18.14
CA LYS A 170 -15.09 -9.53 18.88
C LYS A 170 -14.59 -10.72 19.70
N ALA A 171 -13.60 -11.46 19.22
CA ALA A 171 -12.99 -12.56 19.94
C ALA A 171 -12.14 -12.07 21.12
N PHE A 172 -11.34 -11.01 20.91
CA PHE A 172 -10.58 -10.36 21.97
C PHE A 172 -11.48 -9.77 23.05
N ALA A 173 -12.58 -9.11 22.66
CA ALA A 173 -13.57 -8.59 23.61
C ALA A 173 -14.13 -9.69 24.52
N ARG A 174 -14.47 -10.86 23.95
CA ARG A 174 -14.90 -12.03 24.74
C ARG A 174 -13.79 -12.52 25.67
N HIS A 175 -12.55 -12.59 25.19
CA HIS A 175 -11.40 -13.01 25.98
C HIS A 175 -11.15 -12.07 27.16
N ALA A 176 -11.11 -10.76 26.91
CA ALA A 176 -10.88 -9.73 27.92
C ALA A 176 -11.99 -9.71 28.99
N HIS A 177 -13.27 -9.84 28.60
CA HIS A 177 -14.38 -9.87 29.55
C HIS A 177 -14.42 -11.14 30.44
N LEU A 178 -13.83 -12.25 29.98
CA LEU A 178 -13.74 -13.49 30.75
C LEU A 178 -12.47 -13.58 31.60
N SER A 179 -11.48 -12.73 31.34
CA SER A 179 -10.25 -12.67 32.11
C SER A 179 -10.48 -12.04 33.49
N ALA A 180 -9.71 -12.48 34.49
CA ALA A 180 -9.66 -11.82 35.78
C ALA A 180 -8.85 -10.51 35.75
N ASP A 181 -8.03 -10.33 34.72
CA ASP A 181 -7.19 -9.15 34.55
C ASP A 181 -7.99 -8.03 33.85
N ALA A 182 -8.39 -7.03 34.65
CA ALA A 182 -9.15 -5.89 34.18
C ALA A 182 -8.35 -4.98 33.23
N THR A 183 -7.01 -5.08 33.19
CA THR A 183 -6.18 -4.26 32.29
C THR A 183 -6.42 -4.58 30.81
N LEU A 184 -6.90 -5.79 30.51
CA LEU A 184 -7.25 -6.20 29.14
C LEU A 184 -8.39 -5.37 28.55
N LEU A 185 -9.26 -4.78 29.39
CA LEU A 185 -10.34 -3.91 28.91
C LEU A 185 -9.80 -2.63 28.27
N THR A 186 -8.59 -2.23 28.68
CA THR A 186 -7.89 -1.03 28.21
C THR A 186 -6.71 -1.35 27.29
N SER A 187 -6.41 -2.63 27.06
CA SER A 187 -5.40 -3.04 26.09
C SER A 187 -5.97 -2.89 24.68
N GLY A 188 -5.17 -2.34 23.79
CA GLY A 188 -5.50 -2.18 22.39
C GLY A 188 -4.27 -2.32 21.51
N THR A 189 -4.49 -2.40 20.21
CA THR A 189 -3.40 -2.48 19.24
C THR A 189 -3.83 -1.89 17.89
N THR A 190 -2.86 -1.33 17.18
CA THR A 190 -2.97 -1.15 15.73
C THR A 190 -2.96 -2.52 15.05
N ALA A 191 -3.43 -2.58 13.82
CA ALA A 191 -3.19 -3.74 12.99
C ALA A 191 -3.02 -3.26 11.56
N THR A 192 -1.91 -3.62 10.92
CA THR A 192 -1.70 -3.43 9.49
C THR A 192 -1.34 -4.78 8.89
N VAL A 193 -2.27 -5.34 8.12
CA VAL A 193 -2.18 -6.70 7.56
C VAL A 193 -2.17 -6.61 6.05
N ALA A 194 -1.23 -7.30 5.41
CA ALA A 194 -1.10 -7.41 3.97
C ALA A 194 -1.25 -8.87 3.52
N LEU A 195 -2.13 -9.10 2.55
CA LEU A 195 -2.26 -10.38 1.86
C LEU A 195 -1.78 -10.24 0.42
N LEU A 196 -0.88 -11.13 0.00
CA LEU A 196 -0.41 -11.23 -1.37
C LEU A 196 -0.92 -12.53 -2.00
N ARG A 197 -1.90 -12.41 -2.91
CA ARG A 197 -2.45 -13.53 -3.67
C ARG A 197 -1.77 -13.70 -5.03
N ASP A 198 -1.47 -14.95 -5.36
CA ASP A 198 -0.83 -15.39 -6.60
C ASP A 198 0.49 -14.65 -6.91
N GLY A 199 1.15 -14.10 -5.89
CA GLY A 199 2.36 -13.29 -6.05
C GLY A 199 2.15 -11.90 -6.68
N ILE A 200 0.93 -11.52 -7.08
CA ILE A 200 0.69 -10.29 -7.86
C ILE A 200 -0.41 -9.37 -7.31
N GLU A 201 -1.35 -9.90 -6.55
CA GLU A 201 -2.45 -9.12 -6.00
C GLU A 201 -2.21 -8.84 -4.52
N LEU A 202 -1.87 -7.60 -4.21
CA LEU A 202 -1.60 -7.15 -2.86
C LEU A 202 -2.81 -6.38 -2.31
N VAL A 203 -3.35 -6.85 -1.19
CA VAL A 203 -4.40 -6.19 -0.44
C VAL A 203 -3.91 -5.89 0.96
N VAL A 204 -4.03 -4.62 1.37
CA VAL A 204 -3.67 -4.17 2.71
C VAL A 204 -4.92 -3.72 3.42
N ALA A 205 -5.07 -4.10 4.69
CA ALA A 205 -6.09 -3.59 5.59
C ALA A 205 -5.43 -3.03 6.85
N SER A 206 -5.90 -1.89 7.35
CA SER A 206 -5.34 -1.32 8.57
C SER A 206 -6.34 -0.60 9.47
N VAL A 207 -6.08 -0.66 10.77
CA VAL A 207 -6.60 0.25 11.81
C VAL A 207 -5.43 0.81 12.61
N GLY A 208 -5.54 2.06 13.06
CA GLY A 208 -4.48 2.77 13.77
C GLY A 208 -3.56 3.57 12.84
N ASP A 209 -2.31 3.75 13.26
CA ASP A 209 -1.27 4.58 12.64
C ASP A 209 0.04 3.82 12.30
N SER A 210 0.03 2.49 12.44
CA SER A 210 0.97 1.62 11.72
C SER A 210 0.79 1.76 10.21
N ARG A 211 1.89 1.68 9.45
CA ARG A 211 1.92 2.03 8.03
C ARG A 211 2.35 0.88 7.14
N ALA A 212 1.79 0.84 5.94
CA ALA A 212 2.29 0.03 4.83
C ALA A 212 2.67 0.93 3.64
N ILE A 213 3.86 0.70 3.08
CA ILE A 213 4.42 1.48 1.97
C ILE A 213 4.97 0.53 0.91
N LEU A 214 4.56 0.72 -0.34
CA LEU A 214 5.15 0.06 -1.50
C LEU A 214 6.21 0.97 -2.13
N CYS A 215 7.42 0.50 -2.33
CA CYS A 215 8.43 1.20 -3.11
C CYS A 215 8.31 0.80 -4.60
N ARG A 216 7.92 1.78 -5.43
CA ARG A 216 7.79 1.63 -6.89
C ARG A 216 8.74 2.62 -7.56
N LYS A 217 9.72 2.12 -8.33
CA LYS A 217 10.73 2.95 -9.01
C LYS A 217 11.49 3.88 -8.05
N GLY A 218 11.84 3.38 -6.87
CA GLY A 218 12.53 4.15 -5.83
C GLY A 218 11.67 5.18 -5.11
N LYS A 219 10.35 5.24 -5.36
CA LYS A 219 9.43 6.20 -4.73
C LYS A 219 8.40 5.50 -3.83
N PRO A 220 8.07 6.08 -2.66
CA PRO A 220 7.07 5.55 -1.77
C PRO A 220 5.66 5.75 -2.32
N MET A 221 4.88 4.68 -2.31
CA MET A 221 3.44 4.68 -2.47
C MET A 221 2.81 4.24 -1.15
N LYS A 222 2.21 5.19 -0.42
CA LYS A 222 1.51 4.91 0.84
C LYS A 222 0.28 4.03 0.56
N LEU A 223 0.18 2.90 1.24
CA LEU A 223 -0.95 1.98 1.12
C LEU A 223 -1.98 2.19 2.22
N THR A 224 -1.58 2.77 3.36
CA THR A 224 -2.46 3.12 4.49
C THR A 224 -2.50 4.63 4.71
N ILE A 225 -3.51 5.08 5.45
CA ILE A 225 -3.68 6.46 5.92
C ILE A 225 -3.93 6.39 7.42
N ASP A 226 -3.12 7.08 8.20
CA ASP A 226 -3.20 7.05 9.66
C ASP A 226 -4.60 7.48 10.16
N HIS A 227 -5.16 6.70 11.09
CA HIS A 227 -6.44 6.96 11.72
C HIS A 227 -6.25 7.84 12.95
N THR A 228 -6.05 9.14 12.74
CA THR A 228 -5.81 10.11 13.83
C THR A 228 -7.01 11.03 14.06
N PRO A 229 -7.17 11.60 15.27
CA PRO A 229 -8.24 12.55 15.56
C PRO A 229 -8.19 13.86 14.75
N GLU A 230 -7.11 14.10 14.01
CA GLU A 230 -6.99 15.24 13.09
C GLU A 230 -7.77 15.02 11.79
N ARG A 231 -7.97 13.75 11.39
CA ARG A 231 -8.73 13.39 10.19
C ARG A 231 -10.20 13.76 10.39
N LYS A 232 -10.76 14.52 9.44
CA LYS A 232 -12.07 15.16 9.61
C LYS A 232 -13.21 14.15 9.77
N ASP A 233 -13.23 13.14 8.92
CA ASP A 233 -14.17 12.02 8.94
C ASP A 233 -14.10 11.22 10.25
N GLU A 234 -12.88 10.92 10.72
CA GLU A 234 -12.67 10.22 11.99
C GLU A 234 -13.17 11.05 13.17
N LYS A 235 -12.81 12.34 13.20
CA LYS A 235 -13.26 13.29 14.23
C LYS A 235 -14.78 13.45 14.26
N GLU A 236 -15.43 13.46 13.11
CA GLU A 236 -16.89 13.50 12.99
C GLU A 236 -17.52 12.23 13.55
N ARG A 237 -16.97 11.04 13.25
CA ARG A 237 -17.44 9.77 13.83
C ARG A 237 -17.31 9.78 15.36
N ILE A 238 -16.16 10.16 15.90
CA ILE A 238 -15.94 10.21 17.36
C ILE A 238 -17.00 11.09 18.03
N LYS A 239 -17.23 12.30 17.51
CA LYS A 239 -18.26 13.21 18.05
C LYS A 239 -19.67 12.64 17.93
N LYS A 240 -20.00 12.00 16.80
CA LYS A 240 -21.32 11.41 16.54
C LYS A 240 -21.61 10.25 17.51
N CYS A 241 -20.58 9.50 17.89
CA CYS A 241 -20.67 8.40 18.87
C CYS A 241 -20.57 8.87 20.33
N GLY A 242 -20.54 10.20 20.59
CA GLY A 242 -20.51 10.74 21.95
C GLY A 242 -19.10 10.82 22.58
N GLY A 243 -18.05 10.45 21.84
CA GLY A 243 -16.67 10.69 22.24
C GLY A 243 -16.26 12.16 22.03
N PHE A 244 -15.12 12.54 22.60
CA PHE A 244 -14.54 13.87 22.43
C PHE A 244 -13.03 13.77 22.11
N VAL A 245 -12.45 14.88 21.64
CA VAL A 245 -11.01 14.97 21.39
C VAL A 245 -10.44 16.01 22.34
N ALA A 246 -9.56 15.58 23.23
CA ALA A 246 -8.80 16.45 24.12
C ALA A 246 -7.36 16.62 23.61
N TRP A 247 -6.74 17.74 23.96
CA TRP A 247 -5.37 18.06 23.55
C TRP A 247 -4.49 18.01 24.78
N ASN A 248 -3.39 17.26 24.72
CA ASN A 248 -2.42 17.24 25.81
C ASN A 248 -1.56 18.54 25.81
N SER A 249 -0.68 18.67 26.79
CA SER A 249 0.22 19.84 26.93
C SER A 249 1.17 20.02 25.75
N LEU A 250 1.40 18.98 24.96
CA LEU A 250 2.23 19.00 23.75
C LEU A 250 1.43 19.34 22.48
N GLY A 251 0.12 19.59 22.61
CA GLY A 251 -0.75 19.87 21.47
C GLY A 251 -1.05 18.64 20.62
N GLN A 252 -1.01 17.43 21.19
CA GLN A 252 -1.38 16.21 20.49
C GLN A 252 -2.83 15.83 20.82
N PRO A 253 -3.67 15.54 19.80
CA PRO A 253 -5.07 15.23 20.02
C PRO A 253 -5.26 13.75 20.42
N HIS A 254 -6.09 13.52 21.43
CA HIS A 254 -6.40 12.20 21.96
C HIS A 254 -7.93 12.03 22.13
N VAL A 255 -8.46 10.89 21.66
CA VAL A 255 -9.84 10.46 21.87
C VAL A 255 -10.07 10.23 23.36
N ASN A 256 -11.09 10.90 23.90
CA ASN A 256 -11.45 10.93 25.31
C ASN A 256 -10.26 11.25 26.24
N GLY A 257 -9.24 11.97 25.74
CA GLY A 257 -8.01 12.26 26.48
C GLY A 257 -7.08 11.08 26.72
N ARG A 258 -7.32 9.93 26.08
CA ARG A 258 -6.55 8.69 26.28
C ARG A 258 -5.86 8.18 25.04
N LEU A 259 -6.57 8.02 23.92
CA LEU A 259 -6.05 7.29 22.75
C LEU A 259 -5.68 8.23 21.60
N ALA A 260 -4.46 8.12 21.08
CA ALA A 260 -3.97 8.99 20.00
C ALA A 260 -4.48 8.62 18.60
N MET A 261 -5.19 7.50 18.48
CA MET A 261 -5.78 6.99 17.24
C MET A 261 -7.30 6.82 17.36
N THR A 262 -7.98 6.72 16.22
CA THR A 262 -9.45 6.68 16.13
C THR A 262 -10.00 5.32 15.69
N ARG A 263 -9.13 4.36 15.36
CA ARG A 263 -9.47 2.96 15.09
C ARG A 263 -8.42 2.06 15.71
N SER A 264 -8.83 0.93 16.27
CA SER A 264 -7.95 -0.05 16.91
C SER A 264 -8.68 -1.38 17.10
N LEU A 265 -7.92 -2.45 17.28
CA LEU A 265 -8.42 -3.70 17.85
C LEU A 265 -8.25 -3.63 19.38
N GLY A 266 -9.26 -4.03 20.16
CA GLY A 266 -9.28 -3.83 21.61
C GLY A 266 -9.85 -2.49 22.04
N ASP A 267 -9.28 -1.81 23.04
CA ASP A 267 -9.78 -0.55 23.60
C ASP A 267 -11.30 -0.57 23.88
N LEU A 268 -11.75 -1.58 24.62
CA LEU A 268 -13.17 -1.91 24.76
C LEU A 268 -13.98 -0.76 25.35
N ASP A 269 -13.37 0.04 26.22
CA ASP A 269 -14.00 1.21 26.83
C ASP A 269 -14.24 2.36 25.82
N LEU A 270 -13.50 2.41 24.72
CA LEU A 270 -13.60 3.45 23.69
C LEU A 270 -14.40 3.02 22.45
N LYS A 271 -14.74 1.73 22.32
CA LYS A 271 -15.53 1.20 21.18
C LYS A 271 -16.87 1.90 21.03
N THR A 272 -17.56 2.22 22.14
CA THR A 272 -18.83 2.97 22.12
C THR A 272 -18.65 4.47 21.80
N SER A 273 -17.44 5.01 22.02
CA SER A 273 -17.06 6.40 21.74
C SER A 273 -16.61 6.62 20.29
N GLY A 274 -16.73 5.60 19.44
CA GLY A 274 -16.43 5.68 18.00
C GLY A 274 -15.04 5.15 17.60
N VAL A 275 -14.28 4.53 18.52
CA VAL A 275 -13.03 3.84 18.17
C VAL A 275 -13.35 2.45 17.61
N ILE A 276 -13.46 2.34 16.29
CA ILE A 276 -13.94 1.12 15.61
C ILE A 276 -12.80 0.18 15.20
N ALA A 277 -13.12 -1.10 15.02
CA ALA A 277 -12.21 -2.13 14.51
C ALA A 277 -12.31 -2.34 12.98
N GLU A 278 -13.22 -1.64 12.30
CA GLU A 278 -13.38 -1.75 10.85
C GLU A 278 -12.17 -1.10 10.12
N PRO A 279 -11.40 -1.89 9.34
CA PRO A 279 -10.22 -1.38 8.67
C PRO A 279 -10.56 -0.54 7.45
N GLU A 280 -9.62 0.32 7.06
CA GLU A 280 -9.55 0.78 5.68
C GLU A 280 -8.73 -0.20 4.86
N THR A 281 -9.23 -0.54 3.67
CA THR A 281 -8.58 -1.47 2.76
C THR A 281 -8.02 -0.77 1.54
N ARG A 282 -6.97 -1.35 0.97
CA ARG A 282 -6.42 -0.93 -0.31
C ARG A 282 -5.90 -2.11 -1.09
N ARG A 283 -6.45 -2.28 -2.30
CA ARG A 283 -6.02 -3.28 -3.28
C ARG A 283 -5.15 -2.67 -4.37
N ILE A 284 -4.04 -3.31 -4.66
CA ILE A 284 -3.13 -2.95 -5.74
C ILE A 284 -2.61 -4.19 -6.46
N LYS A 285 -2.31 -4.03 -7.75
CA LYS A 285 -1.60 -5.05 -8.53
C LYS A 285 -0.11 -4.73 -8.55
N LEU A 286 0.71 -5.73 -8.24
CA LEU A 286 2.16 -5.63 -8.31
C LEU A 286 2.64 -5.65 -9.76
N HIS A 287 3.71 -4.92 -9.98
CA HIS A 287 4.49 -4.87 -11.20
C HIS A 287 5.93 -5.22 -10.86
N HIS A 288 6.30 -6.50 -10.95
CA HIS A 288 7.65 -6.98 -10.57
C HIS A 288 8.82 -6.29 -11.31
N ALA A 289 8.56 -5.61 -12.43
CA ALA A 289 9.54 -4.76 -13.14
C ALA A 289 9.89 -3.46 -12.41
N ASP A 290 8.93 -2.95 -11.65
CA ASP A 290 8.87 -1.60 -11.11
C ASP A 290 8.83 -1.58 -9.58
N ASP A 291 8.21 -2.59 -8.98
CA ASP A 291 7.98 -2.75 -7.55
C ASP A 291 9.14 -3.48 -6.89
N SER A 292 9.79 -2.80 -5.96
CA SER A 292 11.00 -3.28 -5.30
C SER A 292 10.71 -3.99 -3.99
N PHE A 293 9.82 -3.44 -3.16
CA PHE A 293 9.50 -4.01 -1.85
C PHE A 293 8.25 -3.38 -1.23
N LEU A 294 7.62 -4.13 -0.33
CA LEU A 294 6.66 -3.64 0.66
C LEU A 294 7.39 -3.43 2.00
N VAL A 295 7.11 -2.34 2.70
CA VAL A 295 7.54 -2.12 4.10
C VAL A 295 6.32 -1.90 4.98
N LEU A 296 6.29 -2.59 6.12
CA LEU A 296 5.37 -2.32 7.23
C LEU A 296 6.15 -1.68 8.39
N THR A 297 5.62 -0.62 9.00
CA THR A 297 6.28 0.11 10.11
C THR A 297 5.32 0.55 11.21
N THR A 298 5.75 0.47 12.47
CA THR A 298 5.03 1.00 13.65
C THR A 298 5.31 2.48 13.91
N ASP A 299 4.57 3.11 14.83
CA ASP A 299 4.55 4.56 14.96
C ASP A 299 5.90 5.16 15.42
N GLY A 300 6.67 4.41 16.20
CA GLY A 300 8.00 4.79 16.67
C GLY A 300 9.00 5.09 15.54
N ILE A 301 8.82 4.46 14.37
CA ILE A 301 9.58 4.81 13.15
C ILE A 301 8.93 6.01 12.45
N ASN A 302 7.61 5.96 12.30
CA ASN A 302 6.80 6.89 11.51
C ASN A 302 6.88 8.34 12.00
N PHE A 303 7.20 8.56 13.28
CA PHE A 303 7.41 9.89 13.85
C PHE A 303 8.75 10.51 13.48
N MET A 304 9.81 9.71 13.33
CA MET A 304 11.16 10.21 13.07
C MET A 304 11.58 10.12 11.61
N VAL A 305 11.08 9.11 10.90
CA VAL A 305 11.49 8.77 9.54
C VAL A 305 10.28 8.85 8.61
N ASN A 306 10.36 9.69 7.59
CA ASN A 306 9.28 9.80 6.62
C ASN A 306 9.32 8.66 5.58
N SER A 307 8.23 8.47 4.83
CA SER A 307 8.13 7.36 3.87
C SER A 307 9.20 7.36 2.75
N GLN A 308 9.71 8.53 2.35
CA GLN A 308 10.80 8.62 1.37
C GLN A 308 12.12 8.18 1.99
N GLU A 309 12.43 8.65 3.20
CA GLU A 309 13.63 8.23 3.95
C GLU A 309 13.62 6.71 4.20
N ILE A 310 12.46 6.11 4.53
CA ILE A 310 12.32 4.65 4.64
C ILE A 310 12.72 3.96 3.33
N CYS A 311 12.21 4.44 2.19
CA CYS A 311 12.58 3.86 0.89
C CYS A 311 14.07 4.03 0.59
N ASP A 312 14.65 5.17 0.95
CA ASP A 312 16.06 5.47 0.72
C ASP A 312 16.97 4.55 1.53
N PHE A 313 16.64 4.30 2.81
CA PHE A 313 17.38 3.35 3.65
C PHE A 313 17.32 1.93 3.08
N VAL A 314 16.12 1.45 2.74
CA VAL A 314 15.93 0.10 2.21
C VAL A 314 16.66 -0.08 0.87
N ASN A 315 16.66 0.93 -0.01
CA ASN A 315 17.36 0.88 -1.30
C ASN A 315 18.90 0.86 -1.18
N GLN A 316 19.47 1.32 -0.06
CA GLN A 316 20.91 1.34 0.18
C GLN A 316 21.44 0.02 0.72
N CYS A 317 20.60 -0.76 1.42
CA CYS A 317 20.99 -2.01 2.04
C CYS A 317 21.18 -3.16 1.04
N HIS A 318 21.92 -4.17 1.47
CA HIS A 318 22.18 -5.37 0.68
C HIS A 318 20.93 -6.26 0.58
N ASP A 319 20.38 -6.60 1.75
CA ASP A 319 19.24 -7.48 1.89
C ASP A 319 18.13 -6.88 2.77
N PRO A 320 16.90 -7.42 2.72
CA PRO A 320 15.78 -6.91 3.49
C PRO A 320 15.97 -6.98 5.01
N SER A 321 16.77 -7.93 5.51
CA SER A 321 17.03 -8.07 6.95
C SER A 321 17.89 -6.92 7.45
N GLU A 322 19.00 -6.62 6.76
CA GLU A 322 19.81 -5.43 7.00
C GLU A 322 18.96 -4.17 6.89
N ALA A 323 18.10 -4.08 5.87
CA ALA A 323 17.22 -2.92 5.68
C ALA A 323 16.26 -2.70 6.85
N ALA A 324 15.63 -3.76 7.38
CA ALA A 324 14.74 -3.65 8.53
C ALA A 324 15.50 -3.17 9.80
N HIS A 325 16.70 -3.70 10.03
CA HIS A 325 17.54 -3.25 11.15
C HIS A 325 18.00 -1.80 10.96
N ALA A 326 18.41 -1.42 9.75
CA ALA A 326 18.82 -0.05 9.46
C ALA A 326 17.69 0.96 9.71
N VAL A 327 16.46 0.65 9.26
CA VAL A 327 15.31 1.55 9.46
C VAL A 327 14.98 1.73 10.95
N THR A 328 14.96 0.64 11.72
CA THR A 328 14.67 0.71 13.17
C THR A 328 15.79 1.45 13.93
N GLU A 329 17.05 1.14 13.64
CA GLU A 329 18.21 1.80 14.25
C GLU A 329 18.25 3.30 13.94
N GLN A 330 17.96 3.70 12.70
CA GLN A 330 17.91 5.12 12.33
C GLN A 330 16.83 5.88 13.10
N ALA A 331 15.67 5.27 13.35
CA ALA A 331 14.63 5.89 14.16
C ALA A 331 15.10 6.14 15.62
N ILE A 332 15.83 5.18 16.20
CA ILE A 332 16.43 5.31 17.54
C ILE A 332 17.51 6.38 17.57
N GLN A 333 18.40 6.41 16.57
CA GLN A 333 19.44 7.44 16.45
C GLN A 333 18.85 8.85 16.29
N TYR A 334 17.68 8.96 15.67
CA TYR A 334 16.93 10.21 15.58
C TYR A 334 16.18 10.60 16.87
N GLY A 335 16.25 9.75 17.90
CA GLY A 335 15.73 10.06 19.22
C GLY A 335 14.30 9.60 19.46
N THR A 336 13.79 8.61 18.70
CA THR A 336 12.54 7.97 19.09
C THR A 336 12.71 7.26 20.42
N GLU A 337 11.66 7.31 21.24
CA GLU A 337 11.64 6.65 22.54
C GLU A 337 10.71 5.43 22.55
N ASP A 338 9.89 5.28 21.51
CA ASP A 338 8.91 4.22 21.41
C ASP A 338 9.49 2.90 20.93
N ASN A 339 8.66 1.85 20.95
CA ASN A 339 8.96 0.61 20.23
C ASN A 339 9.07 0.92 18.72
N THR A 340 10.03 0.27 18.06
CA THR A 340 10.23 0.46 16.61
C THR A 340 10.26 -0.89 15.93
N THR A 341 9.33 -1.12 15.02
CA THR A 341 9.24 -2.38 14.28
C THR A 341 9.11 -2.13 12.78
N ALA A 342 9.91 -2.84 11.99
CA ALA A 342 9.88 -2.81 10.54
C ALA A 342 9.87 -4.22 9.95
N VAL A 343 9.02 -4.46 8.95
CA VAL A 343 9.03 -5.66 8.11
C VAL A 343 9.24 -5.25 6.66
N VAL A 344 10.27 -5.78 6.00
CA VAL A 344 10.64 -5.50 4.62
C VAL A 344 10.46 -6.77 3.78
N VAL A 345 9.52 -6.72 2.84
CA VAL A 345 9.20 -7.83 1.93
C VAL A 345 9.73 -7.50 0.54
N PRO A 346 10.73 -8.23 0.03
CA PRO A 346 11.27 -7.97 -1.29
C PRO A 346 10.31 -8.43 -2.39
N PHE A 347 10.21 -7.64 -3.45
CA PHE A 347 9.53 -8.00 -4.69
C PHE A 347 10.53 -8.08 -5.83
N GLY A 348 9.99 -8.24 -7.05
CA GLY A 348 10.77 -8.43 -8.26
C GLY A 348 11.94 -7.48 -8.30
N ALA A 349 11.70 -6.18 -8.48
CA ALA A 349 12.71 -5.13 -8.71
C ALA A 349 13.57 -4.75 -7.49
N TRP A 350 13.80 -5.66 -6.53
CA TRP A 350 14.69 -5.43 -5.40
C TRP A 350 16.12 -5.12 -5.88
N GLY A 351 16.68 -4.01 -5.39
CA GLY A 351 18.04 -3.57 -5.71
C GLY A 351 18.21 -2.81 -7.03
N LYS A 352 17.15 -2.71 -7.86
CA LYS A 352 17.19 -2.01 -9.15
C LYS A 352 17.33 -0.49 -9.03
N TYR A 353 16.67 0.10 -8.03
CA TYR A 353 16.61 1.55 -7.86
C TYR A 353 17.46 1.99 -6.66
N LYS A 354 18.78 2.12 -6.87
CA LYS A 354 19.65 2.76 -5.89
C LYS A 354 19.57 4.28 -6.04
N ASN A 355 19.11 4.97 -5.01
CA ASN A 355 19.18 6.43 -4.98
C ASN A 355 20.62 6.88 -4.76
N SER A 356 21.16 7.73 -5.63
CA SER A 356 22.50 8.31 -5.51
C SER A 356 22.55 9.55 -4.61
N GLU A 357 21.39 10.12 -4.26
CA GLU A 357 21.28 11.33 -3.44
C GLU A 357 20.30 11.12 -2.28
N VAL A 358 20.81 11.16 -1.05
CA VAL A 358 19.99 11.11 0.17
C VAL A 358 19.52 12.51 0.49
N THR A 359 18.22 12.76 0.37
CA THR A 359 17.64 14.06 0.75
C THR A 359 17.23 14.01 2.22
N PHE A 360 18.14 14.42 3.12
CA PHE A 360 17.83 14.55 4.53
C PHE A 360 16.87 15.73 4.76
N SER A 361 15.68 15.47 5.30
CA SER A 361 14.79 16.54 5.74
C SER A 361 15.17 16.98 7.15
N PHE A 362 15.75 18.17 7.27
CA PHE A 362 16.08 18.81 8.55
C PHE A 362 14.85 19.41 9.28
N SER A 363 13.67 19.38 8.66
CA SER A 363 12.43 19.91 9.24
C SER A 363 11.66 18.80 9.94
N ARG A 364 12.11 18.40 11.14
CA ARG A 364 11.49 17.31 11.91
C ARG A 364 10.62 17.86 13.03
N SER A 365 9.40 17.35 13.16
CA SER A 365 8.51 17.69 14.26
C SER A 365 8.96 16.92 15.51
N PHE A 366 9.92 17.49 16.26
CA PHE A 366 10.47 16.92 17.49
C PHE A 366 9.46 16.83 18.67
N ALA A 367 8.19 17.21 18.46
CA ALA A 367 7.21 17.32 19.52
C ALA A 367 6.56 15.98 19.93
N SER A 368 6.84 14.86 19.25
CA SER A 368 6.02 13.64 19.36
C SER A 368 6.58 12.49 20.21
N SER A 369 7.83 12.56 20.68
CA SER A 369 8.44 11.43 21.44
C SER A 369 8.04 11.36 22.91
N GLY A 370 7.38 12.40 23.45
CA GLY A 370 6.96 12.45 24.85
C GLY A 370 5.57 11.86 25.10
N ARG A 371 5.36 10.55 24.86
CA ARG A 371 4.11 9.86 25.25
C ARG A 371 4.30 9.11 26.58
N TRP A 372 4.16 9.83 27.69
CA TRP A 372 3.98 9.24 29.02
C TRP A 372 2.82 9.91 29.77
N ALA A 373 1.71 9.18 29.89
CA ALA A 373 0.98 8.89 31.13
C ALA A 373 -0.21 7.99 30.79
#